data_AF-I5BXK4-F1
#
_entry.id   AF-I5BXK4-F1
#
_cell.length_a   1.000
_cell.length_b   1.000
_cell.length_c   1.000
_cell.angle_alpha   90.00
_cell.angle_beta   90.00
_cell.angle_gamma   90.00
#
_symmetry.space_group_name_H-M   'P 1'
#
loop_
_entity.id
_entity.type
_entity.pdbx_description
1 polymer ?
#
loop_
_entity_poly.entity_id
_entity_poly.type
_entity_poly.pdbx_seq_one_letter_code
_entity_poly.pdbx_strand_id
1 'polypeptide(L)'
;MKIALIAGATGMVGKQALYQLLDSDCDAVLSFGRRQLQIKHNKLLQFTVDFTRVADFNLEEAIQEKNSGGDWTWLRLALSE
;
A
#
# COMPACT_ATOMS: atom_id res chain seq x y z
N MET A 1 11.13 11.12 -3.78
CA MET A 1 10.45 9.87 -3.39
C MET A 1 8.97 10.03 -3.66
N LYS A 2 8.39 9.12 -4.42
CA LYS A 2 6.98 9.15 -4.83
C LYS A 2 6.27 7.91 -4.30
N ILE A 3 5.35 8.13 -3.38
CA ILE A 3 4.54 7.07 -2.78
C ILE A 3 3.11 7.27 -3.26
N ALA A 4 2.58 6.29 -3.99
CA ALA A 4 1.20 6.31 -4.44
C ALA A 4 0.32 5.57 -3.43
N LEU A 5 -0.75 6.23 -2.98
CA LEU A 5 -1.78 5.63 -2.12
C LEU A 5 -3.00 5.34 -3.01
N ILE A 6 -3.47 4.09 -3.00
CA ILE A 6 -4.67 3.70 -3.76
C ILE A 6 -5.68 2.98 -2.87
N ALA A 7 -6.88 3.53 -2.77
CA ALA A 7 -8.01 2.88 -2.12
C ALA A 7 -8.89 2.19 -3.17
N GLY A 8 -9.34 0.97 -2.90
CA GLY A 8 -10.26 0.26 -3.79
C GLY A 8 -9.60 -0.36 -5.03
N ALA A 9 -8.32 -0.74 -4.95
CA ALA A 9 -7.57 -1.37 -6.03
C ALA A 9 -8.15 -2.72 -6.52
N THR A 10 -9.13 -3.30 -5.82
CA THR A 10 -9.90 -4.48 -6.27
C THR A 10 -11.00 -4.16 -7.28
N GLY A 11 -11.42 -2.90 -7.39
CA GLY A 11 -12.40 -2.46 -8.40
C GLY A 11 -11.78 -2.41 -9.80
N MET A 12 -12.61 -2.30 -10.84
CA MET A 12 -12.13 -2.28 -12.23
C MET A 12 -11.16 -1.13 -12.49
N VAL A 13 -11.55 0.10 -12.11
CA VAL A 13 -10.71 1.30 -12.28
C VAL A 13 -9.48 1.23 -11.38
N GLY A 14 -9.67 0.88 -10.11
CA GLY A 14 -8.58 0.78 -9.15
C GLY A 14 -7.53 -0.26 -9.55
N LYS A 15 -7.95 -1.39 -10.13
CA LYS A 15 -7.04 -2.42 -10.62
C LYS A 15 -6.21 -1.91 -11.80
N GLN A 16 -6.84 -1.22 -12.75
CA GLN A 16 -6.11 -0.65 -13.90
C GLN A 16 -5.15 0.46 -13.45
N ALA A 17 -5.58 1.34 -12.55
CA ALA A 17 -4.73 2.38 -11.98
C ALA A 17 -3.55 1.78 -11.20
N LEU A 18 -3.77 0.70 -10.45
CA LEU A 18 -2.71 -0.02 -9.75
C LEU A 18 -1.63 -0.49 -10.74
N TYR A 19 -2.01 -1.15 -11.84
CA TYR A 19 -1.02 -1.61 -12.83
C TYR A 19 -0.21 -0.44 -13.41
N GLN A 20 -0.86 0.66 -13.77
CA GLN A 20 -0.16 1.85 -14.26
C GLN A 20 0.79 2.46 -13.23
N LEU A 21 0.41 2.46 -11.95
CA LEU A 21 1.26 2.95 -10.86
C LEU A 21 2.47 2.03 -10.63
N LEU A 22 2.31 0.72 -10.75
CA LEU A 22 3.43 -0.22 -10.61
C LEU A 22 4.48 -0.05 -11.73
N ASP A 23 4.04 0.31 -12.93
CA ASP A 23 4.91 0.61 -14.08
C ASP A 23 5.45 2.06 -14.06
N SER A 24 4.94 2.92 -13.19
CA SER A 24 5.36 4.32 -13.09
C SER A 24 6.68 4.51 -12.33
N ASP A 25 7.13 5.76 -12.26
CA ASP A 25 8.30 6.19 -11.50
C ASP A 25 8.06 6.26 -9.98
N CYS A 26 6.92 5.73 -9.49
CA CYS A 26 6.69 5.58 -8.06
C CYS A 26 7.70 4.59 -7.45
N ASP A 27 8.15 4.93 -6.24
CA ASP A 27 9.03 4.10 -5.43
C ASP A 27 8.23 3.02 -4.67
N ALA A 28 7.03 3.38 -4.21
CA ALA A 28 6.10 2.45 -3.56
C ALA A 28 4.64 2.76 -3.92
N VAL A 29 3.83 1.70 -3.94
CA VAL A 29 2.38 1.76 -4.09
C VAL A 29 1.75 1.06 -2.88
N LEU A 30 0.98 1.83 -2.11
CA LEU A 30 0.25 1.37 -0.93
C LEU A 30 -1.22 1.19 -1.31
N SER A 31 -1.66 -0.07 -1.35
CA SER A 31 -3.03 -0.43 -1.69
C SER A 31 -3.84 -0.68 -0.43
N PHE A 32 -4.95 0.04 -0.27
CA PHE A 32 -5.92 -0.12 0.82
C PHE A 32 -7.21 -0.70 0.28
N GLY A 33 -7.67 -1.79 0.88
CA GLY A 33 -8.90 -2.44 0.47
C GLY A 33 -9.44 -3.36 1.55
N ARG A 34 -10.69 -3.82 1.40
CA ARG A 34 -11.27 -4.82 2.32
C ARG A 34 -10.84 -6.25 1.98
N ARG A 35 -10.13 -6.45 0.87
CA ARG A 35 -9.68 -7.75 0.35
C ARG A 35 -8.29 -7.59 -0.25
N GLN A 36 -7.46 -8.61 -0.09
CA GLN A 36 -6.13 -8.66 -0.68
C GLN A 36 -6.21 -9.02 -2.17
N LEU A 37 -5.39 -8.37 -3.00
CA LEU A 37 -5.21 -8.72 -4.40
C LEU A 37 -4.18 -9.85 -4.51
N GLN A 38 -4.44 -10.78 -5.43
CA GLN A 38 -3.48 -11.84 -5.79
C GLN A 38 -2.37 -11.31 -6.72
N ILE A 39 -1.77 -10.18 -6.35
CA ILE A 39 -0.68 -9.54 -7.09
C ILE A 39 0.52 -9.44 -6.13
N LYS A 40 1.67 -9.95 -6.56
CA LYS A 40 2.95 -9.78 -5.86
C LYS A 40 3.84 -8.88 -6.70
N HIS A 41 4.31 -7.79 -6.12
CA HIS A 41 5.21 -6.85 -6.79
C HIS A 41 6.12 -6.21 -5.75
N ASN A 42 7.39 -5.95 -6.09
CA ASN A 42 8.38 -5.41 -5.14
C ASN A 42 8.01 -4.01 -4.62
N LYS A 43 7.37 -3.19 -5.45
CA LYS A 43 6.84 -1.86 -5.09
C LYS A 43 5.47 -1.88 -4.41
N LEU A 44 4.79 -3.02 -4.33
CA LEU A 44 3.40 -3.09 -3.85
C LEU A 44 3.32 -3.58 -2.42
N LEU A 45 2.77 -2.74 -1.55
CA LEU A 45 2.39 -3.12 -0.21
C LEU A 45 0.86 -2.99 -0.06
N GLN A 46 0.22 -4.07 0.40
CA GLN A 46 -1.24 -4.15 0.46
C GLN A 46 -1.72 -4.25 1.90
N PHE A 47 -2.71 -3.44 2.27
CA PHE A 47 -3.33 -3.43 3.58
C PHE A 47 -4.82 -3.75 3.49
N THR A 48 -5.25 -4.65 4.35
CA THR A 48 -6.66 -4.92 4.57
C THR A 48 -7.19 -3.92 5.57
N VAL A 49 -8.05 -3.00 5.13
CA VAL A 49 -8.62 -1.93 5.96
C VAL A 49 -10.13 -1.98 5.91
N ASP A 50 -10.74 -1.89 7.09
CA ASP A 50 -12.15 -1.56 7.21
C ASP A 50 -12.33 -0.03 7.18
N PHE A 51 -12.80 0.48 6.04
CA PHE A 51 -13.01 1.91 5.86
C PHE A 51 -14.07 2.51 6.79
N THR A 52 -14.96 1.68 7.38
CA THR A 52 -15.92 2.17 8.38
C THR A 52 -15.26 2.51 9.71
N ARG A 53 -14.06 1.97 9.96
CA ARG A 53 -13.25 2.17 11.17
C ARG A 53 -11.85 2.69 10.82
N VAL A 54 -11.73 3.45 9.74
CA VAL A 54 -10.43 3.92 9.23
C VAL A 54 -9.67 4.78 10.25
N ALA A 55 -10.37 5.46 11.16
CA ALA A 55 -9.76 6.23 12.24
C ALA A 55 -8.97 5.35 13.23
N ASP A 56 -9.30 4.06 13.32
CA ASP A 56 -8.61 3.09 14.17
C ASP A 56 -7.40 2.47 13.46
N PHE A 57 -7.21 2.73 12.16
CA PHE A 57 -6.17 2.10 11.37
C PHE A 57 -4.81 2.79 11.57
N ASN A 58 -3.86 2.07 12.17
CA ASN A 58 -2.49 2.53 12.33
C ASN A 58 -1.61 2.04 11.17
N LEU A 59 -1.26 2.96 10.26
CA LEU A 59 -0.43 2.66 9.10
C LEU A 59 1.00 2.25 9.49
N GLU A 60 1.59 2.86 10.52
CA GLU A 60 2.95 2.55 10.94
C GLU A 60 3.07 1.12 11.46
N GLU A 61 2.12 0.72 12.30
CA GLU A 61 2.03 -0.63 12.85
C GLU A 61 1.80 -1.66 11.73
N ALA A 62 0.90 -1.37 10.80
CA ALA A 62 0.63 -2.23 9.65
C ALA A 62 1.86 -2.40 8.72
N ILE A 63 2.69 -1.37 8.56
CA ILE A 63 3.96 -1.48 7.82
C ILE A 63 4.94 -2.38 8.59
N GLN A 64 5.05 -2.24 9.91
CA GLN A 64 5.95 -3.06 10.73
C GLN A 64 5.62 -4.55 10.64
N GLU A 65 4.34 -4.92 10.77
CA GLU A 65 3.89 -6.31 10.66
C GLU A 65 4.30 -6.95 9.32
N LYS A 66 4.32 -6.16 8.25
CA LYS A 66 4.67 -6.63 6.90
C LYS A 66 6.17 -6.52 6.60
N ASN A 67 6.95 -5.90 7.47
CA ASN A 67 8.38 -5.66 7.26
C ASN A 67 9.26 -6.83 7.74
N SER A 68 8.82 -8.08 7.54
CA SER A 68 9.49 -9.28 8.07
C SER A 68 10.93 -9.51 7.57
N GLY A 69 11.48 -8.65 6.70
CA GLY A 69 12.87 -8.68 6.22
C GLY A 69 13.59 -7.32 6.16
N GLY A 70 12.98 -6.22 6.64
CA GLY A 70 13.59 -4.88 6.61
C GLY A 70 13.41 -4.08 5.31
N ASP A 71 12.76 -4.67 4.29
CA ASP A 71 12.57 -4.09 2.95
C ASP A 71 11.80 -2.75 2.93
N TRP A 72 10.98 -2.47 3.96
CA TRP A 72 10.10 -1.29 4.02
C TRP A 72 10.50 -0.26 5.06
N THR A 73 11.71 -0.36 5.62
CA THR A 73 12.18 0.55 6.69
C THR A 73 12.20 2.01 6.24
N TRP A 74 12.58 2.25 4.99
CA TRP A 74 12.59 3.59 4.40
C TRP A 74 11.18 4.19 4.27
N LEU A 75 10.16 3.37 4.01
CA LEU A 75 8.78 3.81 3.85
C LEU A 75 8.21 4.34 5.18
N ARG A 76 8.62 3.73 6.31
CA ARG A 76 8.24 4.23 7.64
C ARG A 76 8.85 5.60 7.91
N LEU A 77 10.14 5.77 7.61
CA LEU A 77 10.83 7.05 7.79
C LEU A 77 10.18 8.15 6.93
N ALA A 78 9.89 7.82 5.67
CA ALA A 78 9.22 8.68 4.70
C ALA A 78 7.85 9.20 5.14
N LEU A 79 7.11 8.43 5.96
CA LEU A 79 5.76 8.77 6.41
C LEU A 79 5.76 9.45 7.79
N SER A 80 6.92 9.53 8.45
CA SER A 80 7.08 10.16 9.77
C SER A 80 7.60 11.60 9.71
N GLU A 81 7.95 12.10 8.51
CA GLU A 81 8.34 13.49 8.23
C GLU A 81 7.14 14.33 7.77
#